data_AF-A0A353IMF0-F1
#
_entry.id   AF-A0A353IMF0-F1
#
_cell.length_a   1.000
_cell.length_b   1.000
_cell.length_c   1.000
_cell.angle_alpha   90.00
_cell.angle_beta   90.00
_cell.angle_gamma   90.00
#
_symmetry.space_group_name_H-M   'P 1'
#
loop_
_entity.id
_entity.type
_entity.pdbx_description
1 polymer ?
#
loop_
_entity_poly.entity_id
_entity_poly.type
_entity_poly.pdbx_seq_one_letter_code
_entity_poly.pdbx_strand_id
1 'polypeptide(L)' 'YIEANSVVVNPLHAQGFVSIGCAPCTRAIEPGEDPRAGRWWWEAEDKKECGLHVAESEQRSAVPVAQEEKAA' A
#
# COMPACT_ATOMS: atom_id res chain seq x y z
N TYR A 1 8.51 8.67 -16.09
CA TYR A 1 9.20 9.33 -14.96
C TYR A 1 10.38 8.51 -14.47
N ILE A 2 10.18 7.23 -14.11
CA ILE A 2 11.22 6.33 -13.56
C ILE A 2 12.48 6.31 -14.43
N GLU A 3 12.36 5.93 -15.72
CA GLU A 3 13.51 5.83 -16.64
C GLU A 3 14.20 7.19 -16.85
N ALA A 4 13.41 8.24 -17.07
CA ALA A 4 13.92 9.59 -17.32
C ALA A 4 14.73 10.17 -16.14
N ASN A 5 14.50 9.69 -14.92
CA ASN A 5 15.20 10.13 -13.72
C ASN A 5 16.09 9.05 -13.11
N SER A 6 16.32 7.94 -13.81
CA SER A 6 17.13 6.81 -13.33
C SER A 6 16.73 6.33 -11.93
N VAL A 7 15.43 6.30 -11.63
CA VAL A 7 14.93 5.88 -10.32
C VAL A 7 15.13 4.38 -10.17
N VAL A 8 15.73 3.96 -9.07
CA VAL A 8 15.90 2.54 -8.74
C VAL A 8 14.54 1.91 -8.53
N VAL A 9 14.25 0.86 -9.30
CA VAL A 9 13.00 0.10 -9.22
C VAL A 9 13.19 -1.20 -8.45
N ASN A 10 12.10 -1.71 -7.87
CA ASN A 10 12.10 -3.04 -7.28
C ASN A 10 12.28 -4.10 -8.39
N PRO A 11 13.25 -5.03 -8.29
CA PRO A 11 13.46 -6.09 -9.27
C PRO A 11 12.23 -6.98 -9.53
N LEU A 12 11.31 -7.09 -8.56
CA LEU A 12 10.08 -7.86 -8.71
C LEU A 12 9.16 -7.31 -9.80
N HIS A 13 9.25 -6.02 -10.14
CA HIS A 13 8.50 -5.47 -11.26
C HIS A 13 8.86 -6.17 -12.59
N ALA A 14 10.12 -6.56 -12.78
CA ALA A 14 10.55 -7.31 -13.97
C ALA A 14 10.01 -8.76 -13.99
N GLN A 15 9.53 -9.26 -12.86
CA GLN A 15 8.95 -10.60 -12.70
C GLN A 15 7.41 -10.58 -12.76
N GLY A 16 6.80 -9.46 -13.15
CA GLY A 16 5.35 -9.32 -13.29
C GLY A 16 4.62 -8.89 -12.02
N PHE A 17 5.34 -8.52 -10.94
CA PHE A 17 4.72 -7.95 -9.74
C PHE A 17 4.44 -6.47 -9.95
N VAL A 18 3.29 -6.12 -10.52
CA VAL A 18 2.92 -4.73 -10.81
C VAL A 18 2.52 -3.96 -9.54
N SER A 19 1.81 -4.61 -8.61
CA SER A 19 1.49 -4.07 -7.28
C SER A 19 2.16 -4.90 -6.20
N ILE A 20 3.05 -4.31 -5.39
CA ILE A 20 3.88 -5.01 -4.41
C ILE A 20 3.41 -4.68 -2.98
N GLY A 21 3.11 -5.71 -2.19
CA GLY A 21 2.79 -5.61 -0.76
C GLY A 21 3.54 -6.67 0.07
N CYS A 22 2.90 -7.21 1.09
CA CYS A 22 3.46 -8.33 1.87
C CYS A 22 3.58 -9.60 1.01
N ALA A 23 4.63 -10.39 1.26
CA ALA A 23 4.91 -11.63 0.52
C ALA A 23 3.72 -12.60 0.36
N PRO A 24 2.93 -12.93 1.41
CA PRO A 24 1.84 -13.90 1.27
C PRO A 24 0.63 -13.34 0.50
N CYS A 25 0.53 -12.01 0.35
CA CYS A 25 -0.64 -11.33 -0.22
C CYS A 25 -0.32 -10.62 -1.54
N THR A 26 0.79 -10.99 -2.19
CA THR A 26 1.21 -10.43 -3.47
C THR A 26 1.61 -11.54 -4.44
N ARG A 27 1.05 -11.53 -5.66
CA ARG A 27 1.46 -12.40 -6.77
C ARG A 27 1.76 -11.57 -8.02
N ALA A 28 2.51 -12.16 -8.96
CA ALA A 28 2.64 -11.63 -10.30
C ALA A 28 1.29 -11.72 -11.06
N ILE A 29 1.10 -10.84 -12.04
CA ILE A 29 -0.07 -10.79 -12.92
C ILE A 29 0.35 -10.96 -14.38
N GLU A 30 -0.59 -11.41 -15.20
CA GLU A 30 -0.42 -11.50 -16.65
C GLU A 30 -0.64 -10.14 -17.33
N PRO A 31 -0.07 -9.94 -18.53
CA PRO A 31 -0.34 -8.75 -19.32
C PRO A 31 -1.84 -8.58 -19.61
N GLY A 32 -2.41 -7.44 -19.23
CA GLY A 32 -3.82 -7.11 -19.44
C GLY A 32 -4.73 -7.35 -18.24
N GLU A 33 -4.23 -8.01 -17.18
CA GLU A 33 -4.93 -8.03 -15.89
C GLU A 33 -4.94 -6.63 -15.24
N ASP A 34 -5.87 -6.42 -14.30
CA ASP A 34 -5.87 -5.22 -13.46
C ASP A 34 -4.52 -5.11 -12.70
N PRO A 35 -3.90 -3.91 -12.62
CA PRO A 35 -2.61 -3.72 -11.95
C PRO A 35 -2.55 -4.20 -10.49
N ARG A 36 -3.70 -4.28 -9.81
CA ARG A 36 -3.86 -4.77 -8.44
C ARG A 36 -4.50 -6.16 -8.35
N ALA A 37 -4.77 -6.84 -9.48
CA ALA A 37 -5.28 -8.22 -9.49
C ALA A 37 -4.38 -9.22 -8.74
N GLY A 38 -3.10 -8.89 -8.57
CA GLY A 38 -2.13 -9.66 -7.80
C GLY A 38 -2.19 -9.45 -6.28
N ARG A 39 -3.08 -8.58 -5.77
CA ARG A 39 -3.25 -8.29 -4.34
C ARG A 39 -4.63 -8.74 -3.88
N TRP A 40 -4.69 -9.51 -2.78
CA TRP A 40 -5.94 -10.10 -2.27
C TRP A 40 -6.76 -10.82 -3.35
N TRP A 41 -6.08 -11.57 -4.23
CA TRP A 41 -6.70 -12.25 -5.39
C TRP A 41 -7.73 -13.32 -5.00
N TRP A 42 -7.79 -13.70 -3.72
CA TRP A 42 -8.73 -14.67 -3.15
C TRP A 42 -9.88 -14.01 -2.38
N GLU A 43 -9.84 -12.69 -2.17
CA GLU A 43 -10.77 -11.98 -1.29
C GLU A 43 -11.91 -11.33 -2.09
N ALA A 44 -12.99 -10.98 -1.40
CA ALA A 44 -14.11 -10.25 -1.97
C ALA A 44 -13.72 -8.81 -2.36
N GLU A 45 -14.41 -8.27 -3.38
CA GLU A 45 -14.13 -6.95 -3.98
C GLU A 45 -14.18 -5.79 -2.96
N ASP A 46 -15.07 -5.89 -1.98
CA ASP A 46 -15.28 -4.92 -0.90
C ASP A 46 -14.16 -4.90 0.15
N LYS A 47 -13.24 -5.87 0.10
CA LYS A 47 -12.15 -6.05 1.09
C LYS A 47 -10.77 -6.04 0.44
N LYS A 48 -10.62 -5.28 -0.64
CA LYS A 48 -9.35 -5.10 -1.35
C LYS A 48 -8.59 -3.84 -0.94
N GLU A 49 -8.82 -3.29 0.24
CA GLU A 49 -8.01 -2.19 0.76
C GLU A 49 -7.32 -2.54 2.07
N CYS A 50 -6.07 -2.11 2.17
CA CYS A 50 -5.26 -2.31 3.37
C CYS A 50 -5.71 -1.32 4.45
N GLY A 51 -5.54 -1.67 5.73
CA GLY A 51 -5.82 -0.78 6.86
C GLY A 51 -5.00 0.52 6.89
N LEU A 52 -4.04 0.70 5.97
CA LEU A 52 -3.39 1.99 5.71
C LEU A 52 -4.32 3.00 5.00
N HIS A 53 -5.37 2.51 4.35
CA HIS A 53 -6.35 3.28 3.60
C HIS A 53 -7.63 3.41 4.43
N VAL A 54 -7.58 4.25 5.45
CA VAL A 54 -8.76 4.59 6.27
C VAL A 54 -9.50 5.77 5.64
N ALA A 55 -10.84 5.73 5.70
CA ALA A 55 -11.65 6.88 5.32
C ALA A 55 -11.33 8.07 6.23
N GLU A 56 -11.37 9.30 5.70
CA GLU A 56 -11.03 10.53 6.46
C GLU A 56 -11.80 10.67 7.78
N SER A 57 -12.98 10.05 7.90
CA SER A 57 -13.79 10.05 9.12
C SER A 57 -13.20 9.27 10.30
N GLU A 58 -12.28 8.32 10.05
CA GLU A 58 -11.73 7.42 11.08
C GLU A 58 -10.29 7.78 11.51
N GLN A 59 -9.63 8.72 10.83
CA GLN A 59 -8.24 9.14 11.12
C GLN A 59 -8.07 9.95 12.42
N ARG A 60 -9.17 10.38 13.06
CA ARG A 60 -9.16 11.13 14.33
C ARG A 60 -9.53 10.23 15.50
N SER A 61 -8.64 9.33 15.90
CA SER A 61 -8.72 8.76 17.25
C SER A 61 -7.35 8.43 17.84
N ALA A 62 -6.98 9.30 18.79
CA ALA A 62 -6.22 9.03 20.00
C ALA A 62 -4.74 8.59 19.90
N VAL A 63 -3.85 9.56 19.72
CA VAL A 63 -2.70 9.68 20.63
C VAL A 63 -2.72 11.10 21.20
N PRO A 64 -2.93 11.31 22.52
CA PRO A 64 -2.70 12.62 23.08
C PRO A 64 -1.19 12.86 23.04
N VAL A 65 -0.76 13.81 22.20
CA VAL A 65 0.59 14.39 22.32
C VAL A 65 0.64 15.00 23.71
N ALA A 66 1.48 14.44 24.59
CA ALA A 66 1.74 15.01 25.90
C ALA A 66 2.28 16.43 25.69
N GLN A 67 1.43 17.43 25.96
CA GLN A 67 1.83 18.83 25.92
C GLN A 67 2.72 19.08 27.13
N GLU A 68 3.96 19.47 26.84
CA GLU A 68 4.91 19.96 27.81
C GLU A 68 4.44 21.35 28.26
N GLU A 69 3.73 21.42 29.39
CA GLU A 69 3.34 22.68 30.02
C GLU A 69 4.21 22.99 31.25
N LYS A 70 4.88 24.12 31.08
CA LYS A 70 5.74 24.89 31.97
C LYS A 70 5.04 25.30 33.28
N ALA A 71 5.88 25.43 34.32
CA ALA A 71 5.76 26.34 35.48
C ALA A 71 4.93 25.91 36.71
N ALA A 72 5.63 25.66 37.81
CA ALA A 72 5.69 26.56 38.97
C ALA A 72 6.92 26.23 39.82
#